data_AF-A0A9P7HFH3-F1
#
_entry.id   AF-A0A9P7HFH3-F1
#
_cell.length_a   1.000
_cell.length_b   1.000
_cell.length_c   1.000
_cell.angle_alpha   90.00
_cell.angle_beta   90.00
_cell.angle_gamma   90.00
#
_symmetry.space_group_name_H-M   'P 1'
#
loop_
_entity.id
_entity.type
_entity.pdbx_description
1 polymer ?
#
loop_
_entity_poly.entity_id
_entity_poly.type
_entity_poly.pdbx_seq_one_letter_code
_entity_poly.pdbx_strand_id
1 'polypeptide(L)'
;MDPPCSDPTRWATLIGVGVTISRKSKDSKALVSDKSLQGAVNDIRSMEKYFESRPFAVNTTRLTATKSKDSPLKSAESADRLLTLENVVSAFKKVLKASKPNQHVYIHYSGHGSCRAMDGAVALELVNPLTLETEYLYGTVLRSAINKMIEKGLTVTLVLDCCFSGSVLRDDRPDVGDIRYSDHHTDYDNSFDNPFDDTDTEELRDGVVTLSRLLDPQGYTIITACGSHEVASELKFEGGATSGALSYFLIKSLVLLSRRGTKVSNEMLHQHLRAQFHARLPDQTPMLYGHRGFAFFGDFSDDAGHASLSTLSMHRSMEDGRLILHAEQAHGVQKNDEYALTPFDRSTNLTHRDSIQCRVYEVGCLSSKMETLDPKSKARIARGSTWEATLLTSFSREKIQIYLDLEKSFCAALIQAASATTYLELCHKSSADGIRTPISYLVTKIRDSYEIRDLTVEHSCVAAKVPHNPEGNSGALFDALDHISRTAKS
;
A
#
# COMPACT_ATOMS: atom_id res chain seq x y z
N MET A 1 -10.71 35.88 -22.90
CA MET A 1 -9.60 35.10 -23.48
C MET A 1 -9.35 33.95 -22.54
N ASP A 2 -9.41 32.74 -23.09
CA ASP A 2 -9.55 31.46 -22.42
C ASP A 2 -8.47 31.16 -21.36
N PRO A 3 -8.77 30.35 -20.32
CA PRO A 3 -7.76 29.93 -19.37
C PRO A 3 -6.72 29.02 -20.07
N PRO A 4 -5.45 29.02 -19.62
CA PRO A 4 -4.47 28.11 -20.19
C PRO A 4 -4.91 26.67 -19.93
N CYS A 5 -5.15 25.92 -21.01
CA CYS A 5 -5.29 24.48 -21.00
C CYS A 5 -4.02 23.89 -20.38
N SER A 6 -4.07 23.49 -19.11
CA SER A 6 -2.93 22.89 -18.43
C SER A 6 -2.65 21.53 -19.07
N ASP A 7 -1.46 21.37 -19.66
CA ASP A 7 -0.96 20.07 -20.13
C ASP A 7 -1.22 18.99 -19.05
N PRO A 8 -1.73 17.79 -19.42
CA PRO A 8 -1.98 16.76 -18.44
C PRO A 8 -0.67 16.33 -17.75
N THR A 9 -0.64 16.48 -16.43
CA THR A 9 0.49 16.09 -15.56
C THR A 9 0.39 14.65 -15.06
N ARG A 10 -0.68 13.93 -15.45
CA ARG A 10 -1.06 12.63 -14.90
C ARG A 10 -1.60 11.70 -15.98
N TRP A 11 -1.10 10.47 -15.98
CA TRP A 11 -1.41 9.44 -16.97
C TRP A 11 -2.00 8.22 -16.27
N ALA A 12 -3.05 7.63 -16.84
CA ALA A 12 -3.64 6.40 -16.33
C ALA A 12 -3.78 5.35 -17.44
N THR A 13 -3.33 4.12 -17.18
CA THR A 13 -3.59 2.95 -18.03
C THR A 13 -4.41 1.96 -17.22
N LEU A 14 -5.67 1.77 -17.61
CA LEU A 14 -6.65 0.96 -16.89
C LEU A 14 -6.97 -0.31 -17.69
N ILE A 15 -6.72 -1.47 -17.09
CA ILE A 15 -6.73 -2.78 -17.74
C ILE A 15 -7.71 -3.71 -17.02
N GLY A 16 -8.77 -4.15 -17.70
CA GLY A 16 -9.84 -4.98 -17.11
C GLY A 16 -10.21 -6.21 -17.94
N VAL A 17 -9.95 -7.40 -17.41
CA VAL A 17 -10.24 -8.69 -18.08
C VAL A 17 -11.56 -9.27 -17.54
N GLY A 18 -12.65 -9.09 -18.28
CA GLY A 18 -13.96 -9.69 -17.96
C GLY A 18 -14.30 -10.92 -18.79
N VAL A 19 -13.40 -11.39 -19.65
CA VAL A 19 -13.57 -12.59 -20.49
C VAL A 19 -12.31 -13.43 -20.39
N THR A 20 -12.48 -14.68 -19.95
CA THR A 20 -11.41 -15.68 -19.96
C THR A 20 -11.96 -16.96 -20.57
N ILE A 21 -11.53 -17.25 -21.79
CA ILE A 21 -11.95 -18.42 -22.56
C ILE A 21 -10.73 -19.30 -22.82
N SER A 22 -10.81 -20.56 -22.40
CA SER A 22 -9.81 -21.60 -22.69
C SER A 22 -10.37 -22.64 -23.66
N ARG A 23 -9.58 -23.04 -24.67
CA ARG A 23 -9.90 -24.14 -25.60
C ARG A 23 -9.06 -25.39 -25.33
N LYS A 24 -9.62 -26.57 -25.67
CA LYS A 24 -9.02 -27.88 -25.34
C LYS A 24 -7.78 -28.17 -26.19
N SER A 25 -7.72 -27.58 -27.37
CA SER A 25 -6.55 -27.47 -28.24
C SER A 25 -6.79 -26.33 -29.25
N LYS A 26 -5.74 -25.87 -29.93
CA LYS A 26 -5.79 -24.84 -30.98
C LYS A 26 -6.78 -25.17 -32.12
N ASP A 27 -7.10 -26.45 -32.34
CA ASP A 27 -7.96 -26.92 -33.44
C ASP A 27 -9.40 -27.27 -33.01
N SER A 28 -9.73 -27.21 -31.72
CA SER A 28 -11.04 -27.60 -31.22
C SER A 28 -11.97 -26.40 -31.03
N LYS A 29 -13.20 -26.47 -31.59
CA LYS A 29 -14.27 -25.50 -31.33
C LYS A 29 -14.96 -25.67 -29.97
N ALA A 30 -14.62 -26.70 -29.19
CA ALA A 30 -15.22 -26.95 -27.88
C ALA A 30 -14.52 -26.14 -26.79
N LEU A 31 -15.26 -25.23 -26.12
CA LEU A 31 -14.80 -24.54 -24.90
C LEU A 31 -14.43 -25.56 -23.82
N VAL A 32 -13.31 -25.36 -23.12
CA VAL A 32 -12.91 -26.19 -21.97
C VAL A 32 -13.62 -25.71 -20.72
N SER A 33 -13.55 -24.40 -20.47
CA SER A 33 -14.10 -23.75 -19.29
C SER A 33 -14.25 -22.25 -19.55
N ASP A 34 -15.35 -21.69 -19.05
CA ASP A 34 -15.57 -20.25 -18.99
C ASP A 34 -15.23 -19.81 -17.55
N LYS A 35 -14.14 -19.06 -17.41
CA LYS A 35 -13.68 -18.50 -16.13
C LYS A 35 -13.88 -16.98 -16.08
N SER A 36 -14.79 -16.44 -16.88
CA SER A 36 -14.98 -14.99 -17.01
C SER A 36 -15.35 -14.31 -15.68
N LEU A 37 -14.55 -13.32 -15.28
CA LEU A 37 -14.79 -12.49 -14.10
C LEU A 37 -15.88 -11.45 -14.37
N GLN A 38 -16.75 -11.23 -13.37
CA GLN A 38 -17.85 -10.27 -13.49
C GLN A 38 -17.46 -8.86 -13.03
N GLY A 39 -16.49 -8.75 -12.10
CA GLY A 39 -16.13 -7.49 -11.45
C GLY A 39 -15.00 -6.72 -12.11
N ALA A 40 -14.11 -7.40 -12.86
CA ALA A 40 -12.89 -6.81 -13.39
C ALA A 40 -13.11 -5.55 -14.26
N VAL A 41 -14.06 -5.61 -15.20
CA VAL A 41 -14.41 -4.45 -16.05
C VAL A 41 -15.12 -3.36 -15.24
N ASN A 42 -15.92 -3.75 -14.24
CA ASN A 42 -16.62 -2.80 -13.37
C ASN A 42 -15.63 -2.01 -12.50
N ASP A 43 -14.55 -2.65 -12.04
CA ASP A 43 -13.46 -2.00 -11.30
C ASP A 43 -12.83 -0.87 -12.12
N ILE A 44 -12.48 -1.17 -13.37
CA ILE A 44 -11.88 -0.20 -14.29
C ILE A 44 -12.82 0.97 -14.60
N ARG A 45 -14.11 0.69 -14.85
CA ARG A 45 -15.11 1.74 -15.04
C ARG A 45 -15.28 2.62 -13.80
N SER A 46 -15.18 2.02 -12.62
CA SER A 46 -15.31 2.75 -11.35
C SER A 46 -14.10 3.64 -11.07
N MET A 47 -12.89 3.16 -11.38
CA MET A 47 -11.67 3.96 -11.25
C MET A 47 -11.61 5.09 -12.29
N GLU A 48 -12.04 4.84 -13.52
CA GLU A 48 -12.14 5.87 -14.55
C GLU A 48 -13.10 6.99 -14.13
N LYS A 49 -14.30 6.65 -13.65
CA LYS A 49 -15.25 7.63 -13.09
C LYS A 49 -14.65 8.41 -11.92
N TYR A 50 -13.86 7.76 -11.07
CA TYR A 50 -13.14 8.44 -10.00
C TYR A 50 -12.20 9.51 -10.59
N PHE A 51 -11.39 9.19 -11.61
CA PHE A 51 -10.52 10.16 -12.27
C PHE A 51 -11.29 11.29 -12.97
N GLU A 52 -12.38 10.98 -13.66
CA GLU A 52 -13.25 11.99 -14.30
C GLU A 52 -13.86 12.97 -13.29
N SER A 53 -14.07 12.52 -12.04
CA SER A 53 -14.60 13.37 -10.97
C SER A 53 -13.55 14.31 -10.34
N ARG A 54 -12.28 14.19 -10.72
CA ARG A 54 -11.19 14.98 -10.14
C ARG A 54 -11.13 16.38 -10.75
N PRO A 55 -10.66 17.38 -10.00
CA PRO A 55 -10.52 18.76 -10.50
C PRO A 55 -9.37 18.94 -11.51
N PHE A 56 -8.61 17.88 -11.81
CA PHE A 56 -7.47 17.91 -12.72
C PHE A 56 -7.67 16.88 -13.84
N ALA A 57 -7.11 17.18 -15.02
CA ALA A 57 -7.17 16.27 -16.15
C ALA A 57 -6.23 15.07 -15.97
N VAL A 58 -6.75 13.88 -16.28
CA VAL A 58 -5.99 12.63 -16.32
C VAL A 58 -6.06 12.08 -17.74
N ASN A 59 -4.90 11.83 -18.37
CA ASN A 59 -4.87 11.18 -19.68
C ASN A 59 -5.07 9.67 -19.49
N THR A 60 -6.34 9.25 -19.53
CA THR A 60 -6.75 7.87 -19.27
C THR A 60 -6.80 7.07 -20.57
N THR A 61 -6.13 5.92 -20.59
CA THR A 61 -6.28 4.88 -21.61
C THR A 61 -6.95 3.67 -20.97
N ARG A 62 -8.17 3.35 -21.41
CA ARG A 62 -8.98 2.22 -20.90
C ARG A 62 -8.96 1.08 -21.89
N LEU A 63 -8.49 -0.09 -21.44
CA LEU A 63 -8.42 -1.33 -22.20
C LEU A 63 -9.22 -2.41 -21.46
N THR A 64 -10.30 -2.91 -22.06
CA THR A 64 -11.16 -3.92 -21.42
C THR A 64 -11.55 -5.03 -22.39
N ALA A 65 -11.91 -6.18 -21.84
CA ALA A 65 -12.54 -7.26 -22.59
C ALA A 65 -13.81 -7.71 -21.83
N THR A 66 -14.98 -7.36 -22.36
CA THR A 66 -16.29 -7.73 -21.81
C THR A 66 -16.94 -8.77 -22.68
N LYS A 67 -17.57 -9.78 -22.09
CA LYS A 67 -18.29 -10.82 -22.82
C LYS A 67 -19.48 -10.20 -23.55
N SER A 68 -19.54 -10.33 -24.87
CA SER A 68 -20.72 -9.89 -25.60
C SER A 68 -21.94 -10.75 -25.24
N LYS A 69 -23.10 -10.11 -25.13
CA LYS A 69 -24.39 -10.81 -24.97
C LYS A 69 -24.81 -11.54 -26.25
N ASP A 70 -24.30 -11.10 -27.40
CA ASP A 70 -24.72 -11.57 -28.73
C ASP A 70 -23.90 -12.77 -29.21
N SER A 71 -22.67 -12.95 -28.71
CA SER A 71 -21.84 -14.12 -29.03
C SER A 71 -20.73 -14.32 -27.98
N PRO A 72 -20.48 -15.56 -27.53
CA PRO A 72 -19.37 -15.88 -26.63
C PRO A 72 -17.99 -15.68 -27.27
N LEU A 73 -17.91 -15.48 -28.59
CA LEU A 73 -16.67 -15.27 -29.34
C LEU A 73 -16.49 -13.80 -29.79
N LYS A 74 -17.27 -12.87 -29.21
CA LYS A 74 -17.12 -11.44 -29.48
C LYS A 74 -16.98 -10.66 -28.18
N SER A 75 -16.08 -9.70 -28.17
CA SER A 75 -16.00 -8.70 -27.11
C SER A 75 -16.91 -7.52 -27.47
N ALA A 76 -17.37 -6.79 -26.45
CA ALA A 76 -18.18 -5.59 -26.63
C ALA A 76 -17.36 -4.34 -27.01
N GLU A 77 -16.04 -4.42 -26.87
CA GLU A 77 -15.11 -3.31 -27.09
C GLU A 77 -14.72 -3.16 -28.57
N SER A 78 -14.44 -1.92 -28.97
CA SER A 78 -13.83 -1.61 -30.26
C SER A 78 -12.36 -2.06 -30.29
N ALA A 79 -11.81 -2.26 -31.49
CA ALA A 79 -10.46 -2.80 -31.66
C ALA A 79 -9.36 -2.00 -30.94
N ASP A 80 -9.51 -0.67 -30.82
CA ASP A 80 -8.59 0.24 -30.13
C ASP A 80 -8.70 0.20 -28.59
N ARG A 81 -9.80 -0.36 -28.07
CA ARG A 81 -10.10 -0.47 -26.63
C ARG A 81 -10.08 -1.91 -26.12
N LEU A 82 -9.91 -2.86 -27.03
CA LEU A 82 -9.80 -4.27 -26.70
C LEU A 82 -8.52 -4.54 -25.93
N LEU A 83 -8.59 -5.43 -24.95
CA LEU A 83 -7.46 -5.75 -24.08
C LEU A 83 -6.46 -6.72 -24.72
N THR A 84 -5.79 -6.29 -25.78
CA THR A 84 -4.76 -7.08 -26.47
C THR A 84 -3.37 -6.72 -25.98
N LEU A 85 -2.39 -7.61 -26.16
CA LEU A 85 -0.99 -7.32 -25.84
C LEU A 85 -0.48 -6.10 -26.62
N GLU A 86 -0.82 -5.99 -27.89
CA GLU A 86 -0.46 -4.83 -28.75
C GLU A 86 -1.01 -3.52 -28.19
N ASN A 87 -2.28 -3.48 -27.78
CA ASN A 87 -2.90 -2.27 -27.25
C ASN A 87 -2.30 -1.85 -25.91
N VAL A 88 -1.96 -2.81 -25.03
CA VAL A 88 -1.28 -2.53 -23.76
C VAL A 88 0.12 -1.96 -24.01
N VAL A 89 0.90 -2.59 -24.89
CA VAL A 89 2.24 -2.10 -25.27
C VAL A 89 2.15 -0.71 -25.89
N SER A 90 1.17 -0.48 -26.77
CA SER A 90 0.92 0.83 -27.39
C SER A 90 0.56 1.90 -26.35
N ALA A 91 -0.26 1.56 -25.35
CA ALA A 91 -0.60 2.46 -24.26
C ALA A 91 0.64 2.86 -23.44
N PHE A 92 1.50 1.91 -23.06
CA PHE A 92 2.75 2.21 -22.35
C PHE A 92 3.71 3.03 -23.21
N LYS A 93 3.86 2.72 -24.51
CA LYS A 93 4.66 3.52 -25.45
C LYS A 93 4.11 4.94 -25.60
N LYS A 94 2.79 5.12 -25.61
CA LYS A 94 2.14 6.44 -25.64
C LYS A 94 2.50 7.25 -24.40
N VAL A 95 2.44 6.65 -23.21
CA VAL A 95 2.87 7.30 -21.96
C VAL A 95 4.35 7.70 -22.04
N LEU A 96 5.23 6.76 -22.40
CA LEU A 96 6.68 7.01 -22.55
C LEU A 96 7.01 8.06 -23.61
N LYS A 97 6.19 8.22 -24.65
CA LYS A 97 6.41 9.24 -25.68
C LYS A 97 5.94 10.62 -25.23
N ALA A 98 4.78 10.71 -24.59
CA ALA A 98 4.09 11.97 -24.37
C ALA A 98 4.28 12.56 -22.95
N SER A 99 4.69 11.76 -21.97
CA SER A 99 4.93 12.26 -20.61
C SER A 99 6.16 13.16 -20.52
N LYS A 100 6.25 13.93 -19.44
CA LYS A 100 7.42 14.74 -19.06
C LYS A 100 7.98 14.24 -17.72
N PRO A 101 9.27 14.43 -17.41
CA PRO A 101 9.81 14.12 -16.08
C PRO A 101 8.98 14.77 -14.96
N ASN A 102 8.96 14.14 -13.79
CA ASN A 102 8.16 14.51 -12.60
C ASN A 102 6.63 14.43 -12.81
N GLN A 103 6.15 13.67 -13.79
CA GLN A 103 4.74 13.34 -13.95
C GLN A 103 4.39 11.99 -13.34
N HIS A 104 3.11 11.81 -13.01
CA HIS A 104 2.61 10.58 -12.39
C HIS A 104 1.98 9.64 -13.41
N VAL A 105 2.26 8.35 -13.25
CA VAL A 105 1.64 7.28 -14.03
C VAL A 105 0.93 6.33 -13.09
N TYR A 106 -0.34 6.06 -13.37
CA TYR A 106 -1.14 5.06 -12.68
C TYR A 106 -1.44 3.90 -13.62
N ILE A 107 -1.15 2.69 -13.18
CA ILE A 107 -1.45 1.46 -13.92
C ILE A 107 -2.31 0.61 -13.00
N HIS A 108 -3.50 0.22 -13.47
CA HIS A 108 -4.42 -0.64 -12.72
C HIS A 108 -4.81 -1.81 -13.56
N TYR A 109 -4.39 -2.99 -13.10
CA TYR A 109 -4.81 -4.27 -13.65
C TYR A 109 -5.87 -4.90 -12.75
N SER A 110 -6.96 -5.34 -13.36
CA SER A 110 -8.02 -6.10 -12.72
C SER A 110 -8.41 -7.29 -13.60
N GLY A 111 -8.21 -8.51 -13.11
CA GLY A 111 -8.35 -9.72 -13.93
C GLY A 111 -7.69 -10.93 -13.29
N HIS A 112 -7.53 -12.02 -14.05
CA HIS A 112 -6.75 -13.17 -13.60
C HIS A 112 -5.26 -12.90 -13.70
N GLY A 113 -4.51 -13.24 -12.66
CA GLY A 113 -3.07 -13.42 -12.76
C GLY A 113 -2.71 -14.90 -12.85
N SER A 114 -1.50 -15.16 -13.31
CA SER A 114 -0.97 -16.49 -13.57
C SER A 114 0.52 -16.53 -13.22
N CYS A 115 1.02 -17.72 -12.92
CA CYS A 115 2.43 -17.97 -12.66
C CYS A 115 2.89 -19.24 -13.39
N ARG A 116 3.97 -19.14 -14.15
CA ARG A 116 4.57 -20.27 -14.86
C ARG A 116 5.16 -21.26 -13.85
N ALA A 117 4.69 -22.49 -13.89
CA ALA A 117 5.10 -23.52 -12.91
C ALA A 117 6.59 -23.85 -12.95
N MET A 118 7.24 -23.72 -14.12
CA MET A 118 8.63 -24.12 -14.32
C MET A 118 9.65 -23.15 -13.71
N ASP A 119 9.39 -21.85 -13.74
CA ASP A 119 10.36 -20.80 -13.43
C ASP A 119 9.77 -19.69 -12.54
N GLY A 120 8.50 -19.79 -12.17
CA GLY A 120 7.81 -18.79 -11.36
C GLY A 120 7.55 -17.47 -12.10
N ALA A 121 7.64 -17.45 -13.44
CA ALA A 121 7.42 -16.24 -14.20
C ALA A 121 5.97 -15.77 -14.06
N VAL A 122 5.79 -14.53 -13.65
CA VAL A 122 4.45 -13.94 -13.49
C VAL A 122 3.89 -13.51 -14.84
N ALA A 123 2.58 -13.69 -15.02
CA ALA A 123 1.85 -13.31 -16.21
C ALA A 123 0.48 -12.75 -15.83
N LEU A 124 0.04 -11.73 -16.57
CA LEU A 124 -1.29 -11.16 -16.49
C LEU A 124 -2.08 -11.64 -17.72
N GLU A 125 -3.28 -12.16 -17.51
CA GLU A 125 -4.14 -12.55 -18.64
C GLU A 125 -4.57 -11.31 -19.46
N LEU A 126 -4.56 -11.48 -20.77
CA LEU A 126 -5.06 -10.58 -21.79
C LEU A 126 -5.92 -11.40 -22.77
N VAL A 127 -6.38 -10.78 -23.85
CA VAL A 127 -7.15 -11.47 -24.90
C VAL A 127 -6.51 -11.36 -26.27
N ASN A 128 -6.50 -12.47 -27.00
CA ASN A 128 -6.17 -12.47 -28.42
C ASN A 128 -7.26 -11.71 -29.22
N PRO A 129 -6.91 -10.76 -30.09
CA PRO A 129 -7.89 -9.93 -30.81
C PRO A 129 -8.83 -10.72 -31.75
N LEU A 130 -8.37 -11.86 -32.26
CA LEU A 130 -9.09 -12.64 -33.27
C LEU A 130 -9.89 -13.77 -32.64
N THR A 131 -9.33 -14.45 -31.64
CA THR A 131 -9.92 -15.65 -31.05
C THR A 131 -10.56 -15.44 -29.68
N LEU A 132 -10.24 -14.33 -29.00
CA LEU A 132 -10.53 -14.07 -27.58
C LEU A 132 -9.99 -15.14 -26.61
N GLU A 133 -9.08 -15.98 -27.08
CA GLU A 133 -8.35 -16.88 -26.21
C GLU A 133 -7.38 -16.09 -25.35
N THR A 134 -7.01 -16.67 -24.21
CA THR A 134 -6.04 -16.10 -23.29
C THR A 134 -4.72 -15.82 -24.01
N GLU A 135 -4.25 -14.58 -23.87
CA GLU A 135 -2.88 -14.17 -24.16
C GLU A 135 -2.25 -13.65 -22.86
N TYR A 136 -0.93 -13.54 -22.79
CA TYR A 136 -0.25 -13.13 -21.56
C TYR A 136 0.56 -11.85 -21.75
N LEU A 137 0.44 -10.93 -20.79
CA LEU A 137 1.45 -9.91 -20.51
C LEU A 137 2.39 -10.44 -19.43
N TYR A 138 3.61 -10.79 -19.82
CA TYR A 138 4.61 -11.28 -18.88
C TYR A 138 5.15 -10.16 -17.99
N GLY A 139 5.52 -10.53 -16.76
CA GLY A 139 6.15 -9.64 -15.79
C GLY A 139 7.45 -9.01 -16.28
N THR A 140 8.17 -9.67 -17.19
CA THR A 140 9.36 -9.12 -17.87
C THR A 140 9.02 -7.86 -18.66
N VAL A 141 8.00 -7.93 -19.52
CA VAL A 141 7.53 -6.81 -20.33
C VAL A 141 7.01 -5.68 -19.44
N LEU A 142 6.22 -6.01 -18.42
CA LEU A 142 5.70 -5.03 -17.46
C LEU A 142 6.85 -4.33 -16.70
N ARG A 143 7.84 -5.09 -16.21
CA ARG A 143 9.00 -4.55 -15.50
C ARG A 143 9.85 -3.66 -16.40
N SER A 144 10.18 -4.08 -17.63
CA SER A 144 10.95 -3.25 -18.56
C SER A 144 10.22 -1.94 -18.90
N ALA A 145 8.90 -1.97 -19.08
CA ALA A 145 8.11 -0.76 -19.29
C ALA A 145 8.16 0.19 -18.09
N ILE A 146 8.01 -0.33 -16.86
CA ILE A 146 8.07 0.45 -15.62
C ILE A 146 9.47 1.04 -15.42
N ASN A 147 10.53 0.27 -15.63
CA ASN A 147 11.91 0.75 -15.54
C ASN A 147 12.15 1.95 -16.48
N LYS A 148 11.72 1.85 -17.74
CA LYS A 148 11.79 2.98 -18.69
C LYS A 148 11.01 4.21 -18.24
N MET A 149 9.88 4.03 -17.57
CA MET A 149 9.11 5.14 -17.01
C MET A 149 9.89 5.81 -15.88
N ILE A 150 10.54 5.03 -15.01
CA ILE A 150 11.35 5.52 -13.89
C ILE A 150 12.62 6.21 -14.36
N GLU A 151 13.34 5.63 -15.34
CA GLU A 151 14.52 6.23 -15.97
C GLU A 151 14.20 7.58 -16.62
N LYS A 152 12.99 7.73 -17.15
CA LYS A 152 12.48 9.01 -17.67
C LYS A 152 12.13 10.03 -16.56
N GLY A 153 12.15 9.62 -15.29
CA GLY A 153 11.80 10.44 -14.14
C GLY A 153 10.30 10.51 -13.85
N LEU A 154 9.53 9.47 -14.23
CA LEU A 154 8.11 9.37 -13.88
C LEU A 154 7.93 8.65 -12.54
N THR A 155 6.91 9.06 -11.78
CA THR A 155 6.48 8.33 -10.58
C THR A 155 5.36 7.36 -10.93
N VAL A 156 5.61 6.06 -10.80
CA VAL A 156 4.65 5.02 -11.16
C VAL A 156 3.94 4.46 -9.92
N THR A 157 2.61 4.37 -9.97
CA THR A 157 1.79 3.60 -9.03
C THR A 157 1.13 2.46 -9.79
N LEU A 158 1.43 1.22 -9.38
CA LEU A 158 0.89 0.00 -9.96
C LEU A 158 -0.10 -0.63 -8.97
N VAL A 159 -1.31 -0.92 -9.44
CA VAL A 159 -2.34 -1.63 -8.67
C VAL A 159 -2.66 -2.94 -9.39
N LEU A 160 -2.46 -4.05 -8.68
CA LEU A 160 -2.67 -5.40 -9.19
C LEU A 160 -3.80 -6.07 -8.40
N ASP A 161 -5.02 -6.01 -8.94
CA ASP A 161 -6.18 -6.69 -8.39
C ASP A 161 -6.36 -8.08 -9.00
N CYS A 162 -5.38 -8.94 -8.73
CA CYS A 162 -5.25 -10.30 -9.26
C CYS A 162 -4.43 -11.19 -8.32
N CYS A 163 -4.47 -12.51 -8.55
CA CYS A 163 -3.64 -13.49 -7.85
C CYS A 163 -2.45 -13.93 -8.70
N PHE A 164 -1.30 -14.22 -8.09
CA PHE A 164 -0.18 -14.88 -8.78
C PHE A 164 0.13 -16.28 -8.22
N SER A 165 -0.74 -16.79 -7.35
CA SER A 165 -0.63 -18.11 -6.76
C SER A 165 -1.97 -18.85 -6.86
N GLY A 166 -1.88 -20.14 -7.20
CA GLY A 166 -3.02 -21.04 -7.31
C GLY A 166 -3.50 -21.60 -5.98
N SER A 167 -3.27 -20.87 -4.89
CA SER A 167 -3.79 -21.26 -3.58
C SER A 167 -5.32 -21.36 -3.65
N VAL A 168 -5.90 -22.35 -2.96
CA VAL A 168 -7.35 -22.55 -2.91
C VAL A 168 -7.87 -21.86 -1.65
N LEU A 169 -8.85 -20.96 -1.79
CA LEU A 169 -9.60 -20.45 -0.64
C LEU A 169 -10.39 -21.60 0.00
N ARG A 170 -10.25 -21.78 1.30
CA ARG A 170 -11.05 -22.71 2.10
C ARG A 170 -12.11 -21.91 2.86
N ASP A 171 -13.20 -21.50 2.20
CA ASP A 171 -14.43 -21.15 2.93
C ASP A 171 -15.65 -20.94 2.02
N ASP A 172 -16.84 -21.36 2.48
CA ASP A 172 -18.15 -21.15 1.83
C ASP A 172 -18.78 -19.81 2.27
N ARG A 173 -18.05 -18.70 2.11
CA ARG A 173 -18.59 -17.37 2.45
C ARG A 173 -19.48 -16.82 1.33
N PRO A 174 -20.73 -16.39 1.61
CA PRO A 174 -21.68 -15.96 0.58
C PRO A 174 -21.32 -14.62 -0.09
N ASP A 175 -20.51 -13.78 0.57
CA ASP A 175 -20.07 -12.48 0.04
C ASP A 175 -18.75 -12.54 -0.76
N VAL A 176 -18.10 -13.71 -0.79
CA VAL A 176 -16.90 -13.98 -1.58
C VAL A 176 -17.31 -14.53 -2.96
N GLY A 177 -16.78 -13.90 -4.00
CA GLY A 177 -16.99 -14.23 -5.39
C GLY A 177 -15.85 -15.05 -5.99
N ASP A 178 -15.70 -14.95 -7.31
CA ASP A 178 -14.75 -15.78 -8.05
C ASP A 178 -13.29 -15.41 -7.71
N ILE A 179 -12.42 -16.41 -7.83
CA ILE A 179 -10.98 -16.28 -7.57
C ILE A 179 -10.30 -15.65 -8.80
N ARG A 180 -9.40 -14.70 -8.57
CA ARG A 180 -8.66 -13.97 -9.62
C ARG A 180 -7.32 -14.61 -9.99
N TYR A 181 -7.29 -15.94 -10.00
CA TYR A 181 -6.16 -16.78 -10.42
C TYR A 181 -6.57 -17.66 -11.59
N SER A 182 -5.66 -17.90 -12.52
CA SER A 182 -5.81 -18.89 -13.57
C SER A 182 -4.51 -19.67 -13.75
N ASP A 183 -4.62 -20.96 -14.07
CA ASP A 183 -3.45 -21.79 -14.33
C ASP A 183 -2.74 -21.30 -15.59
N HIS A 184 -1.41 -21.31 -15.54
CA HIS A 184 -0.62 -20.94 -16.70
C HIS A 184 -0.72 -22.01 -17.79
N HIS A 185 -1.09 -21.60 -18.99
CA HIS A 185 -1.20 -22.48 -20.15
C HIS A 185 -0.05 -22.23 -21.13
N THR A 186 0.91 -23.16 -21.17
CA THR A 186 2.10 -23.09 -22.05
C THR A 186 1.75 -23.09 -23.54
N ASP A 187 0.55 -23.53 -23.93
CA ASP A 187 0.09 -23.52 -25.32
C ASP A 187 -0.02 -22.11 -25.93
N TYR A 188 -0.09 -21.09 -25.06
CA TYR A 188 -0.13 -19.68 -25.41
C TYR A 188 1.22 -18.97 -25.18
N ASP A 189 2.28 -19.69 -24.77
CA ASP A 189 3.63 -19.14 -24.75
C ASP A 189 4.06 -18.90 -26.20
N ASN A 190 4.04 -17.64 -26.61
CA ASN A 190 4.64 -17.20 -27.87
C ASN A 190 6.04 -16.64 -27.59
N SER A 191 6.99 -16.84 -28.50
CA SER A 191 8.26 -16.11 -28.48
C SER A 191 7.98 -14.63 -28.78
N PHE A 192 7.70 -13.86 -27.73
CA PHE A 192 7.43 -12.44 -27.83
C PHE A 192 8.68 -11.68 -27.37
N ASP A 193 9.35 -11.04 -28.32
CA ASP A 193 10.47 -10.14 -28.01
C ASP A 193 9.96 -8.98 -27.17
N ASN A 194 10.64 -8.69 -26.05
CA ASN A 194 10.23 -7.63 -25.15
C ASN A 194 10.34 -6.27 -25.86
N PRO A 195 9.22 -5.57 -26.12
CA PRO A 195 9.20 -4.34 -26.92
C PRO A 195 9.79 -3.14 -26.17
N PHE A 196 10.22 -3.35 -24.93
CA PHE A 196 10.85 -2.36 -24.06
C PHE A 196 12.30 -2.71 -23.74
N ASP A 197 12.86 -3.81 -24.24
CA ASP A 197 14.30 -4.06 -24.08
C ASP A 197 15.08 -3.26 -25.14
N ASP A 198 16.03 -2.46 -24.68
CA ASP A 198 17.02 -1.84 -25.57
C ASP A 198 18.16 -2.84 -25.69
N THR A 199 18.37 -3.38 -26.88
CA THR A 199 19.51 -4.26 -27.19
C THR A 199 20.82 -3.49 -27.03
N ASP A 200 21.38 -3.35 -25.81
CA ASP A 200 22.80 -3.02 -25.55
C ASP A 200 23.20 -2.88 -24.05
N THR A 201 22.74 -3.78 -23.17
CA THR A 201 23.37 -3.90 -21.83
C THR A 201 23.61 -5.35 -21.44
N GLU A 202 24.89 -5.69 -21.30
CA GLU A 202 25.46 -6.99 -20.92
C GLU A 202 25.03 -7.52 -19.54
N GLU A 203 24.14 -6.84 -18.81
CA GLU A 203 23.63 -7.26 -17.50
C GLU A 203 22.28 -8.01 -17.57
N LEU A 204 21.64 -8.12 -18.75
CA LEU A 204 20.28 -8.68 -18.87
C LEU A 204 20.23 -10.20 -19.15
N ARG A 205 21.07 -11.00 -18.47
CA ARG A 205 21.05 -12.48 -18.60
C ARG A 205 20.13 -13.20 -17.63
N ASP A 206 19.14 -12.52 -17.09
CA ASP A 206 18.17 -13.14 -16.18
C ASP A 206 16.76 -13.04 -16.78
N GLY A 207 16.52 -13.91 -17.76
CA GLY A 207 15.37 -13.89 -18.67
C GLY A 207 14.01 -14.23 -18.05
N VAL A 208 13.91 -14.28 -16.73
CA VAL A 208 12.67 -14.56 -16.00
C VAL A 208 12.46 -13.55 -14.88
N VAL A 209 11.31 -12.87 -14.92
CA VAL A 209 10.84 -12.04 -13.82
C VAL A 209 9.88 -12.86 -12.96
N THR A 210 10.38 -13.25 -11.79
CA THR A 210 9.57 -13.85 -10.71
C THR A 210 8.72 -12.79 -10.01
N LEU A 211 7.73 -13.22 -9.22
CA LEU A 211 6.93 -12.30 -8.42
C LEU A 211 7.80 -11.44 -7.50
N SER A 212 8.75 -12.03 -6.79
CA SER A 212 9.68 -11.30 -5.90
C SER A 212 10.47 -10.22 -6.64
N ARG A 213 10.82 -10.47 -7.91
CA ARG A 213 11.50 -9.50 -8.77
C ARG A 213 10.58 -8.44 -9.34
N LEU A 214 9.33 -8.77 -9.68
CA LEU A 214 8.35 -7.77 -10.08
C LEU A 214 8.00 -6.83 -8.91
N LEU A 215 8.12 -7.30 -7.67
CA LEU A 215 7.83 -6.54 -6.45
C LEU A 215 9.05 -5.80 -5.89
N ASP A 216 10.18 -5.83 -6.58
CA ASP A 216 11.45 -5.21 -6.20
C ASP A 216 11.33 -3.66 -6.15
N PRO A 217 11.68 -3.00 -5.03
CA PRO A 217 11.24 -1.64 -4.69
C PRO A 217 11.87 -0.45 -5.44
N GLN A 218 12.57 -0.65 -6.56
CA GLN A 218 13.34 0.40 -7.22
C GLN A 218 12.44 1.40 -7.98
N GLY A 219 11.99 2.48 -7.34
CA GLY A 219 11.49 3.71 -8.01
C GLY A 219 9.97 3.82 -8.27
N TYR A 220 9.14 2.91 -7.75
CA TYR A 220 7.68 2.92 -7.94
C TYR A 220 6.96 2.37 -6.70
N THR A 221 5.64 2.54 -6.65
CA THR A 221 4.77 1.95 -5.60
C THR A 221 3.90 0.86 -6.21
N ILE A 222 3.79 -0.29 -5.54
CA ILE A 222 2.88 -1.37 -5.95
C ILE A 222 1.91 -1.67 -4.83
N ILE A 223 0.62 -1.76 -5.15
CA ILE A 223 -0.41 -2.31 -4.25
C ILE A 223 -0.96 -3.58 -4.88
N THR A 224 -0.83 -4.72 -4.20
CA THR A 224 -1.37 -6.01 -4.66
C THR A 224 -2.56 -6.44 -3.80
N ALA A 225 -3.46 -7.22 -4.39
CA ALA A 225 -4.69 -7.64 -3.71
C ALA A 225 -4.46 -8.65 -2.60
N CYS A 226 -3.38 -9.44 -2.67
CA CYS A 226 -3.06 -10.47 -1.70
C CYS A 226 -1.54 -10.73 -1.66
N GLY A 227 -1.08 -11.42 -0.61
CA GLY A 227 0.28 -11.96 -0.52
C GLY A 227 0.52 -13.16 -1.46
N SER A 228 1.77 -13.62 -1.54
CA SER A 228 2.20 -14.71 -2.44
C SER A 228 1.53 -16.07 -2.19
N HIS A 229 0.96 -16.29 -1.00
CA HIS A 229 0.31 -17.54 -0.63
C HIS A 229 -1.21 -17.40 -0.41
N GLU A 230 -1.72 -16.18 -0.56
CA GLU A 230 -3.13 -15.83 -0.39
C GLU A 230 -3.83 -15.71 -1.75
N VAL A 231 -5.15 -15.55 -1.73
CA VAL A 231 -5.98 -15.51 -2.93
C VAL A 231 -6.78 -14.21 -2.98
N ALA A 232 -6.71 -13.51 -4.10
CA ALA A 232 -7.58 -12.40 -4.43
C ALA A 232 -8.95 -12.88 -4.93
N SER A 233 -10.01 -12.30 -4.37
CA SER A 233 -11.40 -12.65 -4.65
C SER A 233 -12.22 -11.46 -5.17
N GLU A 234 -13.31 -11.74 -5.88
CA GLU A 234 -14.37 -10.76 -6.11
C GLU A 234 -15.25 -10.60 -4.85
N LEU A 235 -15.76 -9.40 -4.62
CA LEU A 235 -16.85 -9.14 -3.68
C LEU A 235 -18.18 -9.21 -4.43
N LYS A 236 -19.16 -9.90 -3.85
CA LYS A 236 -20.55 -9.93 -4.33
C LYS A 236 -21.39 -8.97 -3.49
N PHE A 237 -22.16 -8.12 -4.15
CA PHE A 237 -23.07 -7.17 -3.50
C PHE A 237 -24.54 -7.53 -3.73
N GLU A 238 -25.40 -7.06 -2.84
CA GLU A 238 -26.85 -7.11 -3.05
C GLU A 238 -27.20 -6.42 -4.38
N GLY A 239 -28.04 -7.08 -5.20
CA GLY A 239 -28.35 -6.63 -6.56
C GLY A 239 -27.45 -7.19 -7.66
N GLY A 240 -26.52 -8.10 -7.32
CA GLY A 240 -25.75 -8.87 -8.29
C GLY A 240 -24.53 -8.16 -8.90
N ALA A 241 -24.21 -6.95 -8.43
CA ALA A 241 -22.96 -6.30 -8.78
C ALA A 241 -21.76 -7.04 -8.15
N THR A 242 -20.66 -7.10 -8.88
CA THR A 242 -19.39 -7.63 -8.38
C THR A 242 -18.24 -6.65 -8.62
N SER A 243 -17.18 -6.78 -7.83
CA SER A 243 -15.98 -5.93 -7.91
C SER A 243 -14.80 -6.69 -7.30
N GLY A 244 -13.58 -6.45 -7.78
CA GLY A 244 -12.39 -6.95 -7.10
C GLY A 244 -12.25 -6.33 -5.73
N ALA A 245 -11.88 -7.14 -4.73
CA ALA A 245 -11.81 -6.65 -3.35
C ALA A 245 -10.87 -5.45 -3.20
N LEU A 246 -9.70 -5.49 -3.84
CA LEU A 246 -8.73 -4.39 -3.76
C LEU A 246 -9.27 -3.14 -4.44
N SER A 247 -9.79 -3.27 -5.66
CA SER A 247 -10.33 -2.15 -6.45
C SER A 247 -11.49 -1.49 -5.72
N TYR A 248 -12.42 -2.29 -5.18
CA TYR A 248 -13.55 -1.79 -4.41
C TYR A 248 -13.12 -0.97 -3.21
N PHE A 249 -12.28 -1.54 -2.33
CA PHE A 249 -11.83 -0.86 -1.12
C PHE A 249 -10.95 0.35 -1.43
N LEU A 250 -10.09 0.28 -2.44
CA LEU A 250 -9.29 1.39 -2.91
C LEU A 250 -10.16 2.56 -3.37
N ILE A 251 -11.07 2.33 -4.33
CA ILE A 251 -11.94 3.39 -4.88
C ILE A 251 -12.82 3.98 -3.78
N LYS A 252 -13.39 3.15 -2.92
CA LYS A 252 -14.21 3.61 -1.78
C LYS A 252 -13.41 4.55 -0.87
N SER A 253 -12.17 4.20 -0.55
CA SER A 253 -11.29 4.98 0.31
C SER A 253 -10.87 6.30 -0.36
N LEU A 254 -10.54 6.26 -1.66
CA LEU A 254 -10.19 7.45 -2.44
C LEU A 254 -11.37 8.43 -2.58
N VAL A 255 -12.59 7.93 -2.82
CA VAL A 255 -13.81 8.75 -2.87
C VAL A 255 -14.08 9.40 -1.50
N LEU A 256 -13.89 8.66 -0.41
CA LEU A 256 -14.05 9.17 0.95
C LEU A 256 -13.07 10.32 1.24
N LEU A 257 -11.78 10.10 0.97
CA LEU A 257 -10.72 11.10 1.15
C LEU A 257 -10.98 12.34 0.29
N SER A 258 -11.32 12.13 -0.98
CA SER A 258 -11.69 13.19 -1.93
C SER A 258 -12.81 14.09 -1.42
N ARG A 259 -13.91 13.50 -0.92
CA ARG A 259 -15.06 14.25 -0.38
C ARG A 259 -14.73 15.11 0.84
N ARG A 260 -13.71 14.73 1.61
CA ARG A 260 -13.25 15.46 2.79
C ARG A 260 -12.07 16.39 2.55
N GLY A 261 -11.44 16.30 1.37
CA GLY A 261 -10.19 17.02 1.09
C GLY A 261 -9.01 16.49 1.92
N THR A 262 -9.10 15.27 2.45
CA THR A 262 -8.09 14.67 3.31
C THR A 262 -7.00 14.03 2.47
N LYS A 263 -5.75 14.26 2.87
CA LYS A 263 -4.55 13.82 2.16
C LYS A 263 -3.82 12.80 3.03
N VAL A 264 -3.37 11.71 2.43
CA VAL A 264 -2.69 10.62 3.15
C VAL A 264 -1.56 10.06 2.28
N SER A 265 -0.54 9.49 2.92
CA SER A 265 0.49 8.72 2.22
C SER A 265 -0.06 7.39 1.70
N ASN A 266 0.65 6.77 0.75
CA ASN A 266 0.36 5.40 0.31
C ASN A 266 0.42 4.40 1.48
N GLU A 267 1.29 4.64 2.47
CA GLU A 267 1.35 3.84 3.69
C GLU A 267 0.08 3.93 4.53
N MET A 268 -0.41 5.14 4.83
CA MET A 268 -1.66 5.32 5.57
C MET A 268 -2.86 4.75 4.80
N LEU A 269 -2.90 4.97 3.49
CA LEU A 269 -3.91 4.36 2.61
C LEU A 269 -3.84 2.84 2.68
N HIS A 270 -2.65 2.24 2.57
CA HIS A 270 -2.46 0.79 2.66
C HIS A 270 -2.89 0.23 4.01
N GLN A 271 -2.50 0.86 5.12
CA GLN A 271 -2.93 0.46 6.46
C GLN A 271 -4.45 0.49 6.59
N HIS A 272 -5.09 1.53 6.05
CA HIS A 272 -6.55 1.63 6.01
C HIS A 272 -7.18 0.52 5.18
N LEU A 273 -6.62 0.22 4.00
CA LEU A 273 -7.09 -0.89 3.16
C LEU A 273 -6.95 -2.22 3.90
N ARG A 274 -5.80 -2.52 4.49
CA ARG A 274 -5.57 -3.75 5.26
C ARG A 274 -6.59 -3.91 6.40
N ALA A 275 -6.95 -2.83 7.08
CA ALA A 275 -8.01 -2.86 8.09
C ALA A 275 -9.40 -3.15 7.49
N GLN A 276 -9.72 -2.60 6.32
CA GLN A 276 -11.00 -2.90 5.64
C GLN A 276 -11.07 -4.36 5.18
N PHE A 277 -9.94 -4.89 4.70
CA PHE A 277 -9.79 -6.29 4.36
C PHE A 277 -9.98 -7.16 5.59
N HIS A 278 -9.23 -6.98 6.67
CA HIS A 278 -9.39 -7.86 7.85
C HIS A 278 -10.78 -7.77 8.49
N ALA A 279 -11.48 -6.65 8.32
CA ALA A 279 -12.85 -6.52 8.80
C ALA A 279 -13.87 -7.38 8.03
N ARG A 280 -13.61 -7.71 6.76
CA ARG A 280 -14.58 -8.35 5.84
C ARG A 280 -14.06 -9.60 5.14
N LEU A 281 -12.79 -9.59 4.73
CA LEU A 281 -12.04 -10.67 4.09
C LEU A 281 -10.75 -10.96 4.89
N PRO A 282 -10.83 -11.56 6.08
CA PRO A 282 -9.68 -11.81 6.95
C PRO A 282 -8.58 -12.69 6.33
N ASP A 283 -8.90 -13.48 5.29
CA ASP A 283 -7.96 -14.39 4.62
C ASP A 283 -7.22 -13.75 3.44
N GLN A 284 -7.45 -12.46 3.17
CA GLN A 284 -6.86 -11.73 2.07
C GLN A 284 -6.21 -10.45 2.60
N THR A 285 -4.88 -10.34 2.48
CA THR A 285 -4.11 -9.19 2.98
C THR A 285 -3.54 -8.40 1.81
N PRO A 286 -3.99 -7.16 1.54
CA PRO A 286 -3.40 -6.36 0.48
C PRO A 286 -1.96 -5.99 0.86
N MET A 287 -1.05 -6.03 -0.10
CA MET A 287 0.38 -5.74 0.13
C MET A 287 0.80 -4.44 -0.53
N LEU A 288 1.77 -3.76 0.11
CA LEU A 288 2.39 -2.54 -0.39
C LEU A 288 3.91 -2.77 -0.56
N TYR A 289 4.39 -2.58 -1.78
CA TYR A 289 5.81 -2.68 -2.13
C TYR A 289 6.32 -1.38 -2.73
N GLY A 290 7.64 -1.22 -2.75
CA GLY A 290 8.27 -0.04 -3.32
C GLY A 290 8.25 1.18 -2.42
N HIS A 291 8.25 2.37 -3.02
CA HIS A 291 8.33 3.63 -2.30
C HIS A 291 7.03 3.92 -1.53
N ARG A 292 7.13 4.15 -0.22
CA ARG A 292 5.97 4.27 0.69
C ARG A 292 5.54 5.71 0.96
N GLY A 293 6.43 6.68 0.74
CA GLY A 293 6.24 8.08 1.12
C GLY A 293 5.39 8.94 0.17
N PHE A 294 4.98 8.43 -1.00
CA PHE A 294 4.21 9.23 -1.95
C PHE A 294 2.71 9.23 -1.62
N ALA A 295 2.03 10.34 -1.92
CA ALA A 295 0.57 10.38 -1.98
C ALA A 295 0.07 9.63 -3.23
N PHE A 296 -1.08 8.98 -3.11
CA PHE A 296 -1.70 8.26 -4.24
C PHE A 296 -1.85 9.20 -5.44
N PHE A 297 -1.28 8.80 -6.57
CA PHE A 297 -1.36 9.53 -7.85
C PHE A 297 -0.86 10.98 -7.80
N GLY A 298 0.07 11.29 -6.89
CA GLY A 298 0.72 12.60 -6.80
C GLY A 298 -0.24 13.73 -6.47
N ASP A 299 -1.34 13.41 -5.77
CA ASP A 299 -2.47 14.31 -5.75
C ASP A 299 -2.28 15.53 -4.83
N PHE A 300 -1.21 15.60 -4.02
CA PHE A 300 -1.07 16.65 -3.03
C PHE A 300 0.37 17.07 -2.67
N SER A 301 0.59 18.39 -2.72
CA SER A 301 1.77 19.22 -2.38
C SER A 301 2.76 18.72 -1.32
N ASP A 302 4.04 18.99 -1.59
CA ASP A 302 5.27 18.85 -0.77
C ASP A 302 5.28 19.65 0.54
N ASP A 303 4.23 19.59 1.37
CA ASP A 303 4.41 19.96 2.77
C ASP A 303 4.95 18.76 3.52
N ALA A 304 6.27 18.75 3.65
CA ALA A 304 7.05 18.00 4.62
C ALA A 304 6.70 18.36 6.09
N GLY A 305 5.43 18.67 6.36
CA GLY A 305 4.88 19.09 7.64
C GLY A 305 3.85 18.11 8.21
N HIS A 306 3.51 17.02 7.50
CA HIS A 306 2.77 15.93 8.13
C HIS A 306 3.74 15.13 9.00
N ALA A 307 3.94 15.65 10.21
CA ALA A 307 4.58 14.93 11.30
C ALA A 307 4.05 13.50 11.28
N SER A 308 4.98 12.55 11.17
CA SER A 308 4.81 11.12 11.36
C SER A 308 4.23 10.88 12.76
N LEU A 309 2.94 11.13 12.93
CA LEU A 309 2.18 10.53 14.00
C LEU A 309 2.10 9.07 13.60
N SER A 310 2.73 8.21 14.38
CA SER A 310 2.62 6.76 14.27
C SER A 310 1.17 6.34 14.53
N THR A 311 0.31 6.60 13.55
CA THR A 311 -1.08 6.19 13.56
C THR A 311 -1.13 4.73 13.16
N LEU A 312 -1.74 3.93 14.01
CA LEU A 312 -2.03 2.53 13.72
C LEU A 312 -3.43 2.42 13.15
N SER A 313 -3.69 1.40 12.35
CA SER A 313 -5.04 1.10 11.90
C SER A 313 -5.77 0.20 12.91
N MET A 314 -7.08 0.39 13.02
CA MET A 314 -7.97 -0.40 13.84
C MET A 314 -9.21 -0.75 13.02
N HIS A 315 -9.73 -1.97 13.17
CA HIS A 315 -11.03 -2.33 12.63
C HIS A 315 -11.96 -2.93 13.70
N ARG A 316 -13.28 -2.78 13.47
CA ARG A 316 -14.29 -3.52 14.22
C ARG A 316 -14.72 -4.74 13.41
N SER A 317 -14.43 -5.95 13.91
CA SER A 317 -14.76 -7.22 13.24
C SER A 317 -16.26 -7.31 12.89
N MET A 318 -16.57 -7.80 11.69
CA MET A 318 -17.95 -8.09 11.28
C MET A 318 -18.55 -9.28 12.04
N GLU A 319 -17.73 -10.29 12.31
CA GLU A 319 -18.12 -11.56 12.92
C GLU A 319 -18.51 -11.39 14.40
N ASP A 320 -17.55 -11.00 15.25
CA ASP A 320 -17.73 -10.93 16.70
C ASP A 320 -17.88 -9.50 17.24
N GLY A 321 -17.70 -8.48 16.40
CA GLY A 321 -17.84 -7.08 16.79
C GLY A 321 -16.74 -6.56 17.73
N ARG A 322 -15.62 -7.28 17.89
CA ARG A 322 -14.46 -6.86 18.67
C ARG A 322 -13.68 -5.76 17.94
N LEU A 323 -12.99 -4.92 18.72
CA LEU A 323 -12.10 -3.89 18.19
C LEU A 323 -10.69 -4.45 18.15
N ILE A 324 -10.09 -4.45 16.96
CA ILE A 324 -8.79 -5.07 16.68
C ILE A 324 -7.84 -3.99 16.19
N LEU A 325 -6.80 -3.72 16.96
CA LEU A 325 -5.66 -2.87 16.61
C LEU A 325 -4.68 -3.69 15.77
N HIS A 326 -4.26 -3.16 14.63
CA HIS A 326 -3.25 -3.77 13.77
C HIS A 326 -1.83 -3.48 14.25
N ALA A 327 -1.58 -3.80 15.52
CA ALA A 327 -0.27 -3.73 16.15
C ALA A 327 -0.23 -4.66 17.37
N GLU A 328 0.97 -5.04 17.78
CA GLU A 328 1.21 -6.04 18.81
C GLU A 328 2.44 -5.70 19.66
N GLN A 329 2.87 -6.66 20.49
CA GLN A 329 4.06 -6.56 21.31
C GLN A 329 5.33 -6.21 20.50
N ALA A 330 5.48 -6.75 19.28
CA ALA A 330 6.59 -6.41 18.39
C ALA A 330 6.58 -4.93 17.98
N HIS A 331 5.40 -4.34 17.84
CA HIS A 331 5.19 -2.92 17.60
C HIS A 331 5.19 -2.08 18.90
N GLY A 332 5.61 -2.68 20.03
CA GLY A 332 5.67 -2.02 21.33
C GLY A 332 4.34 -1.89 22.07
N VAL A 333 3.24 -2.47 21.56
CA VAL A 333 1.91 -2.41 22.20
C VAL A 333 1.88 -3.23 23.47
N GLN A 334 1.29 -2.67 24.53
CA GLN A 334 1.18 -3.31 25.83
C GLN A 334 -0.25 -3.34 26.33
N LYS A 335 -0.50 -4.27 27.25
CA LYS A 335 -1.77 -4.30 27.96
C LYS A 335 -1.94 -3.02 28.76
N ASN A 336 -3.15 -2.46 28.68
CA ASN A 336 -3.58 -1.16 29.21
C ASN A 336 -3.15 0.07 28.41
N ASP A 337 -2.43 -0.07 27.30
CA ASP A 337 -2.16 1.07 26.42
C ASP A 337 -3.46 1.73 25.96
N GLU A 338 -3.47 3.06 25.98
CA GLU A 338 -4.63 3.86 25.61
C GLU A 338 -4.40 4.57 24.29
N TYR A 339 -5.42 4.57 23.43
CA TYR A 339 -5.38 5.18 22.12
C TYR A 339 -6.63 6.04 21.88
N ALA A 340 -6.44 7.14 21.16
CA ALA A 340 -7.52 7.93 20.59
C ALA A 340 -7.85 7.38 19.21
N LEU A 341 -9.11 6.99 19.01
CA LEU A 341 -9.61 6.60 17.71
C LEU A 341 -10.19 7.79 16.95
N THR A 342 -9.72 7.99 15.72
CA THR A 342 -10.22 8.99 14.78
C THR A 342 -10.69 8.34 13.47
N PRO A 343 -11.79 8.82 12.86
CA PRO A 343 -12.18 8.34 11.53
C PRO A 343 -11.08 8.66 10.51
N PHE A 344 -10.81 7.71 9.61
CA PHE A 344 -9.78 7.85 8.57
C PHE A 344 -9.94 9.10 7.71
N ASP A 345 -11.17 9.57 7.51
CA ASP A 345 -11.47 10.74 6.69
C ASP A 345 -11.20 12.09 7.39
N ARG A 346 -10.73 12.07 8.65
CA ARG A 346 -10.50 13.27 9.50
C ARG A 346 -9.06 13.41 10.02
N SER A 347 -8.13 12.57 9.57
CA SER A 347 -6.79 12.40 10.15
C SER A 347 -5.93 13.68 10.22
N THR A 348 -6.24 14.72 9.44
CA THR A 348 -5.42 15.92 9.31
C THR A 348 -5.83 17.11 10.18
N ASN A 349 -6.98 17.08 10.87
CA ASN A 349 -7.47 18.19 11.70
C ASN A 349 -7.80 17.73 13.14
N LEU A 350 -6.75 17.55 13.94
CA LEU A 350 -6.86 17.02 15.30
C LEU A 350 -7.23 18.12 16.32
N THR A 351 -8.52 18.29 16.56
CA THR A 351 -8.96 18.56 17.94
C THR A 351 -9.42 17.24 18.54
N HIS A 352 -8.71 16.70 19.53
CA HIS A 352 -9.03 15.43 20.22
C HIS A 352 -10.44 15.37 20.85
N ARG A 353 -11.21 16.47 20.81
CA ARG A 353 -12.57 16.58 21.39
C ARG A 353 -13.56 15.56 20.85
N ASP A 354 -13.37 15.06 19.62
CA ASP A 354 -14.31 14.11 19.00
C ASP A 354 -13.82 12.65 18.98
N SER A 355 -12.59 12.40 19.45
CA SER A 355 -11.96 11.08 19.43
C SER A 355 -12.62 10.10 20.41
N ILE A 356 -12.57 8.81 20.09
CA ILE A 356 -13.05 7.76 21.00
C ILE A 356 -11.83 7.12 21.68
N GLN A 357 -11.74 7.27 23.00
CA GLN A 357 -10.66 6.67 23.75
C GLN A 357 -10.89 5.17 23.96
N CYS A 358 -9.86 4.37 23.68
CA CYS A 358 -9.87 2.93 23.84
C CYS A 358 -8.64 2.46 24.60
N ARG A 359 -8.78 1.32 25.28
CA ARG A 359 -7.71 0.65 26.01
C ARG A 359 -7.49 -0.76 25.47
N VAL A 360 -6.21 -1.13 25.34
CA VAL A 360 -5.80 -2.49 24.99
C VAL A 360 -5.98 -3.40 26.20
N TYR A 361 -6.72 -4.50 26.06
CA TYR A 361 -6.91 -5.48 27.15
C TYR A 361 -6.22 -6.82 26.88
N GLU A 362 -5.90 -7.11 25.61
CA GLU A 362 -5.22 -8.33 25.18
C GLU A 362 -4.26 -7.98 24.04
N VAL A 363 -3.00 -8.42 24.16
CA VAL A 363 -1.96 -8.24 23.13
C VAL A 363 -1.70 -9.61 22.52
N GLY A 364 -1.97 -9.73 21.21
CA GLY A 364 -1.71 -10.94 20.45
C GLY A 364 -0.35 -10.90 19.76
N CYS A 365 -0.13 -11.84 18.84
CA CYS A 365 1.12 -11.93 18.07
C CYS A 365 1.16 -11.04 16.82
N LEU A 366 0.01 -10.71 16.22
CA LEU A 366 -0.11 -9.93 14.98
C LEU A 366 -1.14 -8.78 15.06
N SER A 367 -1.83 -8.69 16.20
CA SER A 367 -2.85 -7.70 16.49
C SER A 367 -3.16 -7.68 18.00
N SER A 368 -3.78 -6.59 18.46
CA SER A 368 -4.20 -6.42 19.85
C SER A 368 -5.69 -6.15 19.92
N LYS A 369 -6.35 -6.60 20.99
CA LYS A 369 -7.77 -6.35 21.21
C LYS A 369 -7.99 -5.17 22.15
N MET A 370 -8.98 -4.37 21.82
CA MET A 370 -9.28 -3.13 22.51
C MET A 370 -10.74 -3.05 22.97
N GLU A 371 -10.96 -2.23 24.00
CA GLU A 371 -12.28 -1.81 24.44
C GLU A 371 -12.36 -0.30 24.58
N THR A 372 -13.54 0.27 24.37
CA THR A 372 -13.77 1.71 24.57
C THR A 372 -13.76 2.02 26.07
N LEU A 373 -13.06 3.09 26.47
CA LEU A 373 -13.06 3.54 27.87
C LEU A 373 -14.46 3.92 28.36
N ASP A 374 -15.24 4.57 27.49
CA ASP A 374 -16.68 4.76 27.68
C ASP A 374 -17.45 3.68 26.89
N PRO A 375 -18.13 2.73 27.55
CA PRO A 375 -18.89 1.68 26.87
C PRO A 375 -19.97 2.20 25.90
N LYS A 376 -20.53 3.39 26.15
CA LYS A 376 -21.54 4.00 25.26
C LYS A 376 -20.93 4.41 23.92
N SER A 377 -19.65 4.73 23.90
CA SER A 377 -18.93 5.13 22.68
C SER A 377 -18.75 3.98 21.70
N LYS A 378 -18.83 2.71 22.12
CA LYS A 378 -18.77 1.55 21.22
C LYS A 378 -19.91 1.55 20.18
N ALA A 379 -21.06 2.13 20.52
CA ALA A 379 -22.19 2.27 19.58
C ALA A 379 -21.88 3.22 18.41
N ARG A 380 -20.93 4.14 18.57
CA ARG A 380 -20.49 5.07 17.51
C ARG A 380 -19.54 4.40 16.50
N ILE A 381 -18.98 3.25 16.83
CA ILE A 381 -18.06 2.49 15.97
C ILE A 381 -18.88 1.40 15.28
N ALA A 382 -19.31 1.61 14.03
CA ALA A 382 -20.08 0.61 13.29
C ALA A 382 -19.30 -0.71 13.10
N ARG A 383 -19.98 -1.86 13.05
CA ARG A 383 -19.33 -3.12 12.65
C ARG A 383 -18.78 -3.01 11.24
N GLY A 384 -17.60 -3.57 10.99
CA GLY A 384 -16.90 -3.47 9.71
C GLY A 384 -16.27 -2.10 9.44
N SER A 385 -16.36 -1.14 10.38
CA SER A 385 -15.71 0.16 10.23
C SER A 385 -14.24 0.11 10.61
N THR A 386 -13.46 1.01 10.00
CA THR A 386 -12.04 1.18 10.23
C THR A 386 -11.74 2.58 10.74
N TRP A 387 -10.74 2.66 11.61
CA TRP A 387 -10.36 3.87 12.33
C TRP A 387 -8.84 3.95 12.41
N GLU A 388 -8.32 5.16 12.54
CA GLU A 388 -6.94 5.39 12.93
C GLU A 388 -6.86 5.46 14.45
N ALA A 389 -5.76 4.95 15.00
CA ALA A 389 -5.48 4.90 16.42
C ALA A 389 -4.18 5.65 16.70
N THR A 390 -4.28 6.74 17.44
CA THR A 390 -3.12 7.51 17.93
C THR A 390 -2.87 7.15 19.38
N LEU A 391 -1.65 6.73 19.71
CA LEU A 391 -1.27 6.37 21.07
C LEU A 391 -1.38 7.59 22.01
N LEU A 392 -2.12 7.44 23.11
CA LEU A 392 -2.27 8.45 24.17
C LEU A 392 -1.39 8.14 25.37
N THR A 393 -1.34 6.88 25.80
CA THR A 393 -0.59 6.46 26.98
C THR A 393 -0.03 5.06 26.77
N SER A 394 1.27 4.89 26.97
CA SER A 394 1.94 3.59 26.92
C SER A 394 2.32 3.09 28.32
N PHE A 395 2.10 1.80 28.55
CA PHE A 395 2.43 1.05 29.76
C PHE A 395 3.63 0.11 29.57
N SER A 396 4.42 0.33 28.52
CA SER A 396 5.71 -0.35 28.33
C SER A 396 6.61 -0.20 29.54
N ARG A 397 7.07 -1.34 30.08
CA ARG A 397 8.08 -1.39 31.16
C ARG A 397 9.50 -1.20 30.65
N GLU A 398 9.72 -1.41 29.36
CA GLU A 398 11.00 -1.14 28.72
C GLU A 398 11.06 0.33 28.33
N LYS A 399 11.88 1.08 29.07
CA LYS A 399 12.24 2.45 28.71
C LYS A 399 13.33 2.41 27.65
N ILE A 400 13.22 3.27 26.65
CA ILE A 400 14.31 3.47 25.70
C ILE A 400 15.39 4.25 26.41
N GLN A 401 16.54 3.61 26.58
CA GLN A 401 17.70 4.23 27.23
C GLN A 401 18.52 4.99 26.20
N ILE A 402 18.60 6.31 26.42
CA ILE A 402 19.43 7.20 25.62
C ILE A 402 20.57 7.72 26.49
N TYR A 403 21.79 7.55 26.00
CA TYR A 403 22.99 8.03 26.65
C TYR A 403 23.33 9.46 26.20
N LEU A 404 23.55 10.34 27.17
CA LEU A 404 23.95 11.73 26.94
C LEU A 404 25.46 11.87 27.21
N ASP A 405 26.24 12.10 26.15
CA ASP A 405 27.65 12.51 26.23
C ASP A 405 27.73 14.03 26.04
N LEU A 406 27.12 14.75 26.98
CA LEU A 406 27.01 16.21 27.02
C LEU A 406 27.44 16.72 28.40
N GLU A 407 27.49 18.05 28.58
CA GLU A 407 27.81 18.63 29.88
C GLU A 407 26.78 18.22 30.96
N LYS A 408 27.27 17.88 32.16
CA LYS A 408 26.46 17.35 33.26
C LYS A 408 25.33 18.30 33.70
N SER A 409 25.61 19.60 33.74
CA SER A 409 24.64 20.67 34.06
C SER A 409 23.47 20.70 33.08
N PHE A 410 23.77 20.54 31.79
CA PHE A 410 22.79 20.48 30.70
C PHE A 410 21.96 19.19 30.72
N CYS A 411 22.61 18.06 31.01
CA CYS A 411 21.93 16.76 31.14
C CYS A 411 20.92 16.73 32.30
N ALA A 412 21.19 17.43 33.40
CA ALA A 412 20.30 17.42 34.56
C ALA A 412 18.89 17.93 34.23
N ALA A 413 18.78 18.99 33.42
CA ALA A 413 17.49 19.52 32.98
C ALA A 413 16.72 18.56 32.06
N LEU A 414 17.44 17.89 31.14
CA LEU A 414 16.85 16.89 30.25
C LEU A 414 16.38 15.65 31.02
N ILE A 415 17.19 15.15 31.96
CA ILE A 415 16.85 14.00 32.81
C ILE A 415 15.64 14.33 33.68
N GLN A 416 15.57 15.54 34.23
CA GLN A 416 14.40 16.00 34.98
C GLN A 416 13.14 16.04 34.11
N ALA A 417 13.22 16.56 32.88
CA ALA A 417 12.10 16.54 31.94
C ALA A 417 11.67 15.10 31.57
N ALA A 418 12.64 14.21 31.32
CA ALA A 418 12.39 12.80 31.01
C ALA A 418 11.76 12.04 32.19
N SER A 419 12.00 12.45 33.44
CA SER A 419 11.42 11.80 34.62
C SER A 419 9.89 11.85 34.67
N ALA A 420 9.27 12.78 33.93
CA ALA A 420 7.81 12.86 33.76
C ALA A 420 7.27 11.88 32.70
N THR A 421 8.14 11.18 31.97
CA THR A 421 7.76 10.22 30.91
C THR A 421 7.84 8.77 31.42
N THR A 422 7.00 7.89 30.86
CA THR A 422 6.98 6.46 31.23
C THR A 422 7.82 5.57 30.32
N TYR A 423 8.25 6.07 29.16
CA TYR A 423 8.87 5.31 28.07
C TYR A 423 10.31 5.73 27.72
N LEU A 424 10.81 6.87 28.23
CA LEU A 424 12.14 7.38 27.98
C LEU A 424 12.97 7.39 29.26
N GLU A 425 14.21 6.92 29.19
CA GLU A 425 15.20 7.03 30.25
C GLU A 425 16.48 7.67 29.71
N LEU A 426 16.86 8.81 30.28
CA LEU A 426 18.08 9.52 29.93
C LEU A 426 19.17 9.25 30.96
N CYS A 427 20.32 8.77 30.49
CA CYS A 427 21.47 8.44 31.32
C CYS A 427 22.68 9.29 30.94
N HIS A 428 23.36 9.88 31.92
CA HIS A 428 24.62 10.59 31.69
C HIS A 428 25.80 9.60 31.67
N LYS A 429 26.81 9.89 30.82
CA LYS A 429 27.98 9.02 30.62
C LYS A 429 28.73 8.61 31.90
N SER A 430 28.75 9.48 32.91
CA SER A 430 29.45 9.23 34.17
C SER A 430 28.70 8.30 35.15
N SER A 431 27.48 7.86 34.84
CA SER A 431 26.62 7.08 35.75
C SER A 431 26.63 5.58 35.44
N ALA A 432 27.64 5.10 34.71
CA ALA A 432 27.72 3.78 34.07
C ALA A 432 27.87 2.56 35.02
N ASP A 433 27.55 2.68 36.31
CA ASP A 433 27.71 1.59 37.29
C ASP A 433 26.47 0.68 37.44
N GLY A 434 25.54 0.70 36.47
CA GLY A 434 24.29 -0.05 36.58
C GLY A 434 23.60 -0.40 35.26
N ILE A 435 24.35 -0.72 34.21
CA ILE A 435 23.78 -1.08 32.90
C ILE A 435 23.06 -2.43 33.01
N ARG A 436 21.72 -2.41 33.12
CA ARG A 436 20.88 -3.63 33.11
C ARG A 436 20.21 -3.91 31.76
N THR A 437 20.35 -3.03 30.77
CA THR A 437 19.75 -3.14 29.43
C THR A 437 20.68 -2.58 28.35
N PRO A 438 20.64 -3.08 27.11
CA PRO A 438 21.46 -2.54 26.03
C PRO A 438 21.04 -1.09 25.72
N ILE A 439 22.04 -0.22 25.52
CA ILE A 439 21.84 1.21 25.22
C ILE A 439 21.35 1.32 23.77
N SER A 440 20.25 2.04 23.55
CA SER A 440 19.66 2.17 22.21
C SER A 440 20.23 3.35 21.43
N TYR A 441 20.49 4.48 22.09
CA TYR A 441 20.95 5.70 21.42
C TYR A 441 22.04 6.44 22.19
N LEU A 442 22.91 7.15 21.45
CA LEU A 442 23.95 8.02 21.99
C LEU A 442 23.82 9.44 21.43
N VAL A 443 23.79 10.43 22.32
CA VAL A 443 23.76 11.86 21.97
C VAL A 443 25.13 12.47 22.21
N THR A 444 25.71 13.07 21.18
CA THR A 444 26.98 13.80 21.26
C THR A 444 26.81 15.23 20.76
N LYS A 445 27.61 16.16 21.29
CA LYS A 445 27.68 17.53 20.78
C LYS A 445 28.74 17.61 19.67
N ILE A 446 28.32 18.08 18.50
CA ILE A 446 29.19 18.48 17.38
C ILE A 446 29.11 20.02 17.27
N ARG A 447 30.06 20.65 16.57
CA ARG A 447 30.26 22.12 16.50
C ARG A 447 28.96 22.93 16.56
N ASP A 448 28.01 22.66 15.64
CA ASP A 448 26.78 23.44 15.50
C ASP A 448 25.49 22.62 15.73
N SER A 449 25.59 21.36 16.19
CA SER A 449 24.45 20.47 16.34
C SER A 449 24.67 19.35 17.35
N TYR A 450 23.60 18.87 17.96
CA TYR A 450 23.57 17.58 18.64
C TYR A 450 23.35 16.47 17.63
N GLU A 451 24.17 15.43 17.69
CA GLU A 451 24.04 14.25 16.86
C GLU A 451 23.55 13.08 17.70
N ILE A 452 22.46 12.45 17.27
CA ILE A 452 21.83 11.31 17.92
C ILE A 452 22.17 10.09 17.07
N ARG A 453 22.90 9.13 17.64
CA ARG A 453 23.35 7.91 16.98
C ARG A 453 22.57 6.71 17.48
N ASP A 454 22.13 5.87 16.57
CA ASP A 454 21.53 4.57 16.89
C ASP A 454 22.64 3.55 17.14
N LEU A 455 22.60 2.92 18.32
CA LEU A 455 23.55 1.88 18.74
C LEU A 455 22.97 0.46 18.62
N THR A 456 21.72 0.32 18.18
CA THR A 456 21.07 -0.97 17.97
C THR A 456 21.47 -1.63 16.64
N VAL A 457 21.97 -0.82 15.69
CA VAL A 457 22.42 -1.28 14.37
C VAL A 457 23.91 -1.67 14.42
N GLU A 458 24.26 -2.78 13.77
CA GLU A 458 25.63 -3.33 13.71
C GLU A 458 26.68 -2.32 13.18
N HIS A 459 26.21 -1.29 12.47
CA HIS A 459 26.97 -0.11 12.07
C HIS A 459 26.26 1.14 12.60
N SER A 460 26.79 1.74 13.66
CA SER A 460 26.21 2.92 14.31
C SER A 460 25.85 4.00 13.28
N CYS A 461 24.55 4.30 13.12
CA CYS A 461 24.07 5.28 12.15
C CYS A 461 23.63 6.57 12.85
N VAL A 462 23.64 7.69 12.12
CA VAL A 462 23.12 8.97 12.63
C VAL A 462 21.60 8.96 12.46
N ALA A 463 20.87 8.83 13.56
CA ALA A 463 19.41 8.83 13.60
C ALA A 463 18.83 10.24 13.39
N ALA A 464 19.46 11.26 13.98
CA ALA A 464 19.04 12.66 13.81
C ALA A 464 20.16 13.65 14.12
N LYS A 465 20.04 14.86 13.56
CA LYS A 465 20.87 16.03 13.91
C LYS A 465 19.96 17.18 14.33
N VAL A 466 20.16 17.69 15.53
CA VAL A 466 19.40 18.81 16.09
C VAL A 466 20.31 20.04 16.18
N PRO A 467 19.97 21.17 15.55
CA PRO A 467 20.78 22.39 15.63
C PRO A 467 21.01 22.82 17.08
N HIS A 468 22.24 23.24 17.39
CA HIS A 468 22.58 23.74 18.72
C HIS A 468 22.16 25.21 18.85
N ASN A 469 21.25 25.51 19.78
CA ASN A 469 20.89 26.89 20.09
C ASN A 469 21.72 27.40 21.29
N PRO A 470 22.61 28.39 21.10
CA PRO A 470 23.44 28.96 22.17
C PRO A 470 22.63 29.70 23.26
N GLU A 471 21.37 30.06 23.01
CA GLU A 471 20.48 30.72 23.99
C GLU A 471 19.84 29.74 25.00
N GLY A 472 20.21 28.45 24.97
CA GLY A 472 20.00 27.54 26.10
C GLY A 472 18.63 26.85 26.18
N ASN A 473 17.81 26.87 25.14
CA ASN A 473 16.56 26.11 25.15
C ASN A 473 16.80 24.64 24.73
N SER A 474 16.83 23.75 25.71
CA SER A 474 16.96 22.30 25.52
C SER A 474 15.69 21.63 24.97
N GLY A 475 14.59 22.38 24.80
CA GLY A 475 13.30 21.87 24.33
C GLY A 475 13.39 21.16 22.99
N ALA A 476 14.03 21.76 21.98
CA ALA A 476 14.14 21.15 20.65
C ALA A 476 14.92 19.83 20.65
N LEU A 477 15.95 19.70 21.51
CA LEU A 477 16.66 18.44 21.69
C LEU A 477 15.79 17.43 22.43
N PHE A 478 15.08 17.85 23.48
CA PHE A 478 14.17 16.98 24.20
C PHE A 478 13.05 16.45 23.30
N ASP A 479 12.43 17.31 22.48
CA ASP A 479 11.38 16.93 21.54
C ASP A 479 11.87 15.89 20.52
N ALA A 480 13.11 16.05 20.02
CA ALA A 480 13.72 15.07 19.13
C ALA A 480 14.00 13.72 19.84
N LEU A 481 14.46 13.75 21.09
CA LEU A 481 14.70 12.54 21.89
C LEU A 481 13.39 11.85 22.27
N ASP A 482 12.36 12.61 22.61
CA ASP A 482 11.01 12.11 22.87
C ASP A 482 10.44 11.44 21.63
N HIS A 483 10.57 12.09 20.47
CA HIS A 483 10.12 11.56 19.18
C HIS A 483 10.83 10.23 18.85
N ILE A 484 12.16 10.19 18.91
CA ILE A 484 12.95 8.98 18.66
C ILE A 484 12.55 7.87 19.63
N SER A 485 12.33 8.20 20.89
CA SER A 485 11.93 7.21 21.89
C SER A 485 10.54 6.60 21.66
N ARG A 486 9.69 7.28 20.89
CA ARG A 486 8.37 6.78 20.46
C ARG A 486 8.45 5.99 19.15
N THR A 487 9.42 6.28 18.29
CA THR A 487 9.58 5.63 16.97
C THR A 487 10.53 4.43 16.99
N ALA A 488 11.47 4.35 17.92
CA ALA A 488 12.46 3.26 17.98
C ALA A 488 11.91 1.86 18.33
N LYS A 489 10.58 1.72 18.45
CA LYS A 489 9.87 0.43 18.63
C LYS A 489 8.98 0.05 17.43
N SER A 490 9.04 0.81 16.32
CA SER A 490 8.48 0.41 15.02
C SER A 490 9.56 -0.23 14.16
#